data_AF-A0A7X6P1V3-F1
#
_entry.id   AF-A0A7X6P1V3-F1
#
_cell.length_a   1.000
_cell.length_b   1.000
_cell.length_c   1.000
_cell.angle_alpha   90.00
_cell.angle_beta   90.00
_cell.angle_gamma   90.00
#
_symmetry.space_group_name_H-M   'P 1'
#
loop_
_entity.id
_entity.type
_entity.pdbx_description
1 polymer ?
#
loop_
_entity_poly.entity_id
_entity_poly.type
_entity_poly.pdbx_seq_one_letter_code
_entity_poly.pdbx_strand_id
1 'polypeptide(L)'
;MAAVTPAEAHASHDDHVDHGDGLYWKVFGALFVLTAIEVSTEWWPEDMSAVTATVLIILMTVKFIIVAMFFMHLKGDAPILKFVFFFGAIAAVALFMGVFGAMTFFKDDGLGGQYTFNDPPYERPMPPPPTDLPPIIRETGGGH
;
A
#
# COMPACT_ATOMS: atom_id res chain seq x y z
N MET A 1 -67.11 17.36 39.50
CA MET A 1 -65.88 18.15 39.29
C MET A 1 -64.84 17.69 40.29
N ALA A 2 -63.88 16.90 39.82
CA ALA A 2 -62.60 16.68 40.49
C ALA A 2 -61.59 16.55 39.34
N ALA A 3 -60.83 17.62 39.11
CA ALA A 3 -59.80 17.65 38.09
C ALA A 3 -58.66 16.73 38.52
N VAL A 4 -58.39 15.68 37.76
CA VAL A 4 -57.14 14.93 37.88
C VAL A 4 -56.07 15.81 37.24
N THR A 5 -55.28 16.45 38.10
CA THR A 5 -54.10 17.24 37.76
C THR A 5 -53.05 16.36 37.06
N PRO A 6 -52.58 16.72 35.85
CA PRO A 6 -51.36 16.15 35.29
C PRO A 6 -50.20 16.93 35.91
N ALA A 7 -49.82 16.56 37.12
CA ALA A 7 -48.71 17.19 37.84
C ALA A 7 -47.84 16.13 38.52
N GLU A 8 -47.48 15.09 37.76
CA GLU A 8 -46.27 14.34 38.03
C GLU A 8 -45.22 14.79 37.03
N ALA A 9 -44.29 15.56 37.56
CA ALA A 9 -43.13 16.10 36.89
C ALA A 9 -42.24 14.96 36.36
N HIS A 10 -42.53 14.51 35.15
CA HIS A 10 -41.53 13.89 34.29
C HIS A 10 -40.64 15.00 33.71
N ALA A 11 -39.75 15.52 34.54
CA ALA A 11 -38.64 16.37 34.12
C ALA A 11 -37.32 15.69 34.51
N SER A 12 -37.14 14.46 34.04
CA SER A 12 -35.81 13.92 33.79
C SER A 12 -35.36 14.45 32.43
N HIS A 13 -34.80 15.66 32.41
CA HIS A 13 -34.27 16.26 31.18
C HIS A 13 -32.74 16.09 31.19
N ASP A 14 -32.28 15.19 30.33
CA ASP A 14 -30.99 15.20 29.63
C ASP A 14 -29.74 15.63 30.42
N ASP A 15 -29.22 14.70 31.22
CA ASP A 15 -27.77 14.48 31.26
C ASP A 15 -27.48 13.19 30.49
N HIS A 16 -27.76 13.20 29.18
CA HIS A 16 -27.16 12.24 28.26
C HIS A 16 -25.70 12.67 28.02
N VAL A 17 -24.87 12.49 29.04
CA VAL A 17 -23.42 12.52 28.86
C VAL A 17 -23.09 11.32 28.00
N ASP A 18 -22.79 11.55 26.72
CA ASP A 18 -22.38 10.54 25.74
C ASP A 18 -21.19 9.73 26.26
N HIS A 19 -21.48 8.61 26.93
CA HIS A 19 -20.48 7.74 27.54
C HIS A 19 -19.70 6.87 26.52
N GLY A 20 -19.78 7.18 25.21
CA GLY A 20 -19.10 6.44 24.14
C GLY A 20 -18.00 7.21 23.41
N ASP A 21 -18.15 8.52 23.21
CA ASP A 21 -17.41 9.24 22.17
C ASP A 21 -16.01 9.72 22.60
N GLY A 22 -15.82 10.02 23.88
CA GLY A 22 -14.55 10.55 24.38
C GLY A 22 -13.36 9.61 24.21
N LEU A 23 -13.60 8.29 24.20
CA LEU A 23 -12.54 7.31 23.98
C LEU A 23 -12.07 7.32 22.52
N TYR A 24 -13.02 7.34 21.57
CA TYR A 24 -12.70 7.37 20.14
C TYR A 24 -11.95 8.65 19.77
N TRP A 25 -12.32 9.79 20.36
CA TRP A 25 -11.63 11.04 20.10
C TRP A 25 -10.16 11.02 20.57
N LYS A 26 -9.91 10.41 21.73
CA LYS A 26 -8.54 10.21 22.25
C LYS A 26 -7.72 9.27 21.37
N VAL A 27 -8.32 8.19 20.87
CA VAL A 27 -7.66 7.23 19.97
C VAL A 27 -7.34 7.88 18.63
N PHE A 28 -8.29 8.63 18.06
CA PHE A 28 -8.04 9.41 16.86
C PHE A 28 -6.88 10.41 17.07
N GLY A 29 -6.87 11.14 18.19
CA GLY A 29 -5.78 12.07 18.50
C GLY A 29 -4.42 11.38 18.57
N ALA A 30 -4.36 10.19 19.18
CA ALA A 30 -3.15 9.38 19.22
C ALA A 30 -2.71 8.93 17.81
N LEU A 31 -3.64 8.48 16.97
CA LEU A 31 -3.37 8.12 15.56
C LEU A 31 -2.87 9.31 14.76
N PHE A 32 -3.49 10.47 14.94
CA PHE A 32 -3.12 11.70 14.26
C PHE A 32 -1.68 12.09 14.59
N VAL A 33 -1.31 12.06 15.87
CA VAL A 33 0.08 12.31 16.31
C VAL A 33 1.04 11.27 15.73
N LEU A 34 0.67 9.98 15.76
CA LEU A 34 1.49 8.92 15.16
C LEU A 34 1.68 9.12 13.64
N THR A 35 0.71 9.72 12.96
CA THR A 35 0.81 10.08 11.53
C THR A 35 1.62 11.33 11.29
N ALA A 36 1.53 12.35 12.15
CA ALA A 36 2.44 13.48 12.09
C ALA A 36 3.91 13.04 12.28
N ILE A 37 4.17 12.11 13.21
CA ILE A 37 5.49 11.52 13.41
C ILE A 37 5.95 10.77 12.16
N GLU A 38 5.09 9.93 11.58
CA GLU A 38 5.41 9.20 10.34
C GLU A 38 5.83 10.16 9.23
N VAL A 39 5.00 11.15 8.92
CA VAL A 39 5.28 12.14 7.87
C VAL A 39 6.56 12.90 8.18
N SER A 40 6.86 13.21 9.45
CA SER A 40 8.12 13.87 9.82
C SER A 40 9.37 13.04 9.48
N THR A 41 9.24 11.71 9.42
CA THR A 41 10.35 10.81 9.06
C THR A 41 10.73 10.94 7.58
N GLU A 42 9.81 11.38 6.71
CA GLU A 42 10.11 11.65 5.30
C GLU A 42 11.07 12.85 5.11
N TRP A 43 11.20 13.69 6.14
CA TRP A 43 12.12 14.84 6.12
C TRP A 43 13.51 14.48 6.67
N TRP A 44 13.75 13.21 7.04
CA TRP A 44 15.05 12.77 7.56
C TRP A 44 16.09 12.66 6.43
N PRO A 45 17.37 12.98 6.69
CA PRO A 45 18.50 12.64 5.82
C PRO A 45 18.51 11.18 5.28
N GLU A 46 18.73 11.00 3.97
CA GLU A 46 18.69 9.68 3.31
C GLU A 46 19.81 8.71 3.73
N ASP A 47 20.88 9.24 4.31
CA ASP A 47 22.01 8.50 4.87
C ASP A 47 21.62 7.56 6.03
N MET A 48 20.40 7.69 6.59
CA MET A 48 19.84 6.79 7.59
C MET A 48 18.69 5.88 7.07
N SER A 49 18.67 5.58 5.76
CA SER A 49 17.60 4.82 5.10
C SER A 49 17.17 3.53 5.81
N ALA A 50 18.10 2.73 6.33
CA ALA A 50 17.78 1.48 7.03
C ALA A 50 17.06 1.71 8.38
N VAL A 51 17.44 2.76 9.11
CA VAL A 51 16.82 3.13 10.38
C VAL A 51 15.44 3.71 10.11
N THR A 52 15.32 4.60 9.13
CA THR A 52 14.03 5.16 8.67
C THR A 52 13.06 4.05 8.28
N ALA A 53 13.49 3.09 7.44
CA ALA A 53 12.65 1.97 7.04
C ALA A 53 12.15 1.15 8.25
N THR A 54 13.02 0.87 9.22
CA THR A 54 12.67 0.12 10.43
C THR A 54 11.63 0.87 11.26
N VAL A 55 11.82 2.18 11.46
CA VAL A 55 10.88 3.02 12.20
C VAL A 55 9.53 3.08 11.50
N LEU A 56 9.49 3.22 10.17
CA LEU A 56 8.25 3.23 9.40
C LEU A 56 7.48 1.92 9.51
N ILE A 57 8.14 0.76 9.43
CA ILE A 57 7.50 -0.55 9.63
C ILE A 57 6.88 -0.66 11.03
N ILE A 58 7.59 -0.17 12.06
CA ILE A 58 7.08 -0.17 13.44
C ILE A 58 5.85 0.74 13.54
N LEU A 59 5.91 1.97 13.02
CA LEU A 59 4.79 2.92 13.05
C LEU A 59 3.56 2.37 12.30
N MET A 60 3.75 1.78 11.12
CA MET A 60 2.70 1.10 10.35
C MET A 60 2.03 -0.01 11.17
N THR A 61 2.84 -0.88 11.80
CA THR A 61 2.34 -1.99 12.61
C THR A 61 1.55 -1.51 13.81
N VAL A 62 2.06 -0.50 14.53
CA VAL A 62 1.38 0.06 15.71
C VAL A 62 0.05 0.70 15.32
N LYS A 63 0.01 1.49 14.24
CA LYS A 63 -1.23 2.09 13.73
C LYS A 63 -2.25 1.04 13.37
N PHE A 64 -1.82 0.01 12.64
CA PHE A 64 -2.69 -1.08 12.25
C PHE A 64 -3.33 -1.76 13.47
N ILE A 65 -2.56 -2.03 14.52
CA ILE A 65 -3.07 -2.65 15.75
C ILE A 65 -4.07 -1.72 16.45
N ILE A 66 -3.77 -0.43 16.59
CA ILE A 66 -4.68 0.52 17.25
C ILE A 66 -5.99 0.64 16.46
N VAL A 67 -5.90 0.74 15.13
CA VAL A 67 -7.08 0.78 14.23
C VAL A 67 -7.89 -0.50 14.34
N ALA A 68 -7.25 -1.67 14.27
CA ALA A 68 -7.92 -2.94 14.40
C ALA A 68 -8.61 -3.08 15.76
N MET A 69 -7.93 -2.76 16.86
CA MET A 69 -8.50 -2.91 18.20
C MET A 69 -9.68 -1.95 18.45
N PHE A 70 -9.56 -0.68 18.06
CA PHE A 70 -10.53 0.35 18.45
C PHE A 70 -11.53 0.71 17.35
N PHE A 71 -11.11 0.87 16.09
CA PHE A 71 -12.00 1.29 15.01
C PHE A 71 -12.71 0.13 14.30
N MET A 72 -12.14 -1.08 14.30
CA MET A 72 -12.85 -2.28 13.81
C MET A 72 -13.77 -2.92 14.86
N HIS A 73 -14.09 -2.19 15.95
CA HIS A 73 -14.98 -2.60 17.05
C HIS A 73 -14.58 -3.87 17.83
N LEU A 74 -13.47 -4.52 17.44
CA LEU A 74 -12.89 -5.67 18.10
C LEU A 74 -12.86 -5.53 19.62
N LYS A 75 -12.42 -4.39 20.18
CA LYS A 75 -12.37 -4.22 21.64
C LYS A 75 -13.71 -4.50 22.35
N GLY A 76 -14.85 -4.16 21.74
CA GLY A 76 -16.20 -4.42 22.24
C GLY A 76 -16.89 -5.67 21.69
N ASP A 77 -16.34 -6.31 20.67
CA ASP A 77 -16.93 -7.45 19.97
C ASP A 77 -16.58 -8.83 20.57
N ALA A 78 -17.33 -9.85 20.14
CA ALA A 78 -17.14 -11.24 20.54
C ALA A 78 -15.70 -11.73 20.26
N PRO A 79 -15.10 -12.55 21.15
CA PRO A 79 -13.71 -12.99 21.04
C PRO A 79 -13.43 -13.79 19.76
N ILE A 80 -14.45 -14.35 19.12
CA ILE A 80 -14.34 -15.05 17.83
C ILE A 80 -13.88 -14.11 16.70
N LEU A 81 -14.35 -12.87 16.67
CA LEU A 81 -13.98 -11.90 15.64
C LEU A 81 -12.54 -11.45 15.82
N LYS A 82 -12.08 -11.31 17.07
CA LYS A 82 -10.66 -11.09 17.43
C LYS A 82 -9.80 -12.22 16.90
N PHE A 83 -10.20 -13.45 17.19
CA PHE A 83 -9.41 -14.61 16.80
C PHE A 83 -9.31 -14.74 15.28
N VAL A 84 -10.42 -14.64 14.55
CA VAL A 84 -10.43 -14.75 13.08
C VAL A 84 -9.60 -13.66 12.43
N PHE A 85 -9.65 -12.42 12.94
CA PHE A 85 -8.85 -11.32 12.41
C PHE A 85 -7.35 -11.54 12.61
N PHE A 86 -6.92 -11.84 13.84
CA PHE A 86 -5.50 -12.10 14.13
C PHE A 86 -5.00 -13.36 13.42
N PHE A 87 -5.81 -14.41 13.36
CA PHE A 87 -5.50 -15.60 12.59
C PHE A 87 -5.33 -15.29 11.10
N GLY A 88 -6.23 -14.51 10.51
CA GLY A 88 -6.13 -14.05 9.13
C GLY A 88 -4.88 -13.21 8.87
N ALA A 89 -4.53 -12.30 9.78
CA ALA A 89 -3.32 -11.48 9.68
C ALA A 89 -2.05 -12.34 9.73
N ILE A 90 -1.96 -13.29 10.67
CA ILE A 90 -0.83 -14.22 10.78
C ILE A 90 -0.76 -15.13 9.55
N ALA A 91 -1.90 -15.66 9.11
CA ALA A 91 -1.97 -16.50 7.91
C ALA A 91 -1.53 -15.73 6.67
N ALA A 92 -1.91 -14.47 6.51
CA ALA A 92 -1.48 -13.63 5.39
C ALA A 92 0.04 -13.44 5.38
N VAL A 93 0.67 -13.14 6.52
CA VAL A 93 2.13 -13.02 6.63
C VAL A 93 2.81 -14.36 6.36
N ALA A 94 2.28 -15.46 6.89
CA ALA A 94 2.83 -16.79 6.68
C ALA A 94 2.75 -17.22 5.20
N LEU A 95 1.62 -16.97 4.53
CA LEU A 95 1.46 -17.24 3.11
C LEU A 95 2.37 -16.36 2.25
N PHE A 96 2.50 -15.07 2.59
CA PHE A 96 3.43 -14.19 1.90
C PHE A 96 4.87 -14.69 2.00
N MET A 97 5.32 -15.06 3.21
CA MET A 97 6.66 -15.63 3.42
C MET A 97 6.83 -16.98 2.70
N GLY A 98 5.79 -17.81 2.65
CA GLY A 98 5.80 -19.07 1.92
C GLY A 98 5.93 -18.89 0.41
N VAL A 99 5.17 -17.98 -0.18
CA VAL A 99 5.24 -17.65 -1.62
C VAL A 99 6.56 -16.96 -1.95
N PHE A 100 6.99 -16.00 -1.13
CA PHE A 100 8.27 -15.32 -1.31
C PHE A 100 9.43 -16.33 -1.22
N GLY A 101 9.42 -17.19 -0.20
CA GLY A 101 10.39 -18.27 -0.03
C GLY A 101 10.39 -19.25 -1.21
N ALA A 102 9.20 -19.61 -1.72
CA ALA A 102 9.08 -20.42 -2.93
C ALA A 102 9.69 -19.70 -4.14
N MET A 103 9.38 -18.42 -4.37
CA MET A 103 9.98 -17.65 -5.47
C MET A 103 11.50 -17.52 -5.37
N THR A 104 12.06 -17.40 -4.16
CA THR A 104 13.51 -17.42 -3.97
C THR A 104 14.09 -18.80 -4.24
N PHE A 105 13.44 -19.85 -3.74
CA PHE A 105 13.87 -21.23 -3.96
C PHE A 105 13.85 -21.59 -5.45
N PHE A 106 12.78 -21.25 -6.16
CA PHE A 106 12.59 -21.45 -7.60
C PHE A 106 13.42 -20.51 -8.50
N LYS A 107 14.08 -19.50 -7.91
CA LYS A 107 15.10 -18.68 -8.59
C LYS A 107 16.47 -19.34 -8.50
N ASP A 108 16.77 -19.94 -7.34
CA ASP A 108 18.10 -20.37 -6.94
C ASP A 108 18.37 -21.86 -7.21
N ASP A 109 17.34 -22.65 -7.53
CA ASP A 109 17.41 -24.07 -7.89
C ASP A 109 17.99 -24.33 -9.29
N GLY A 110 18.46 -23.30 -10.00
CA GLY A 110 19.29 -23.44 -11.21
C GLY A 110 18.59 -24.12 -12.39
N LEU A 111 17.31 -24.48 -12.23
CA LEU A 111 16.42 -25.03 -13.24
C LEU A 111 15.82 -23.95 -14.15
N GLY A 112 16.08 -22.67 -13.86
CA GLY A 112 16.00 -21.56 -14.80
C GLY A 112 17.09 -21.69 -15.84
N GLY A 113 17.04 -22.75 -16.65
CA GLY A 113 17.86 -22.88 -17.85
C GLY A 113 17.78 -21.55 -18.58
N GLN A 114 18.95 -21.00 -18.93
CA GLN A 114 19.05 -19.78 -19.70
C GLN A 114 18.03 -19.88 -20.83
N TYR A 115 16.91 -19.15 -20.72
CA TYR A 115 16.02 -18.96 -21.85
C TYR A 115 16.72 -17.99 -22.82
N THR A 116 17.95 -18.30 -23.20
CA THR A 116 18.46 -17.98 -24.52
C THR A 116 17.60 -18.81 -25.46
N PHE A 117 16.39 -18.28 -25.72
CA PHE A 117 15.71 -18.51 -26.99
C PHE A 117 16.83 -18.43 -28.04
N ASN A 118 17.00 -19.52 -28.79
CA ASN A 118 18.03 -19.65 -29.82
C ASN A 118 17.71 -18.69 -30.97
N ASP A 119 17.74 -17.39 -30.65
CA ASP A 119 17.73 -16.32 -31.60
C ASP A 119 19.07 -16.38 -32.29
N PRO A 120 19.11 -16.60 -33.62
CA PRO A 120 20.27 -16.15 -34.35
C PRO A 120 20.45 -14.66 -34.01
N PRO A 121 21.69 -14.18 -33.82
CA PRO A 121 21.93 -12.78 -33.51
C PRO A 121 21.13 -11.90 -34.48
N TYR A 122 20.43 -10.89 -33.98
CA TYR A 122 19.72 -9.92 -34.82
C TYR A 122 20.76 -9.19 -35.68
N GLU A 123 21.03 -9.75 -36.87
CA GLU A 123 21.78 -9.10 -37.90
C GLU A 123 20.85 -8.06 -38.51
N ARG A 124 21.20 -6.78 -38.30
CA ARG A 124 20.59 -5.70 -39.08
C ARG A 124 20.76 -6.07 -40.55
N PRO A 125 19.68 -6.14 -41.37
CA PRO A 125 19.84 -6.27 -42.80
C PRO A 125 20.80 -5.17 -43.24
N MET A 126 21.94 -5.57 -43.79
CA MET A 126 22.94 -4.63 -44.26
C MET A 126 22.25 -3.60 -45.17
N PRO A 127 22.53 -2.29 -44.99
CA PRO A 127 21.99 -1.30 -45.91
C PRO A 127 22.34 -1.74 -47.33
N PRO A 128 21.42 -1.57 -48.31
CA PRO A 128 21.74 -1.91 -49.69
C PRO A 128 23.07 -1.24 -50.05
N PRO A 129 23.96 -1.95 -50.75
CA PRO A 129 25.23 -1.36 -51.19
C PRO A 129 24.92 -0.02 -51.86
N PRO A 130 25.76 1.02 -51.66
CA PRO A 130 25.53 2.32 -52.28
C PRO A 130 25.20 2.10 -53.75
N THR A 131 23.96 2.39 -54.15
CA THR A 131 23.62 2.39 -55.56
C THR A 131 24.56 3.38 -56.21
N ASP A 132 25.21 2.98 -57.31
CA ASP A 132 25.96 3.92 -58.12
C ASP A 132 25.06 5.14 -58.33
N LEU A 133 25.64 6.33 -58.12
CA LEU A 133 24.91 7.57 -58.34
C LEU A 133 24.23 7.45 -59.71
N PRO A 134 22.92 7.74 -59.81
CA PRO A 134 22.25 7.66 -61.10
C PRO A 134 23.09 8.48 -62.07
N PRO A 135 23.37 7.97 -63.29
CA PRO A 135 24.25 8.65 -64.23
C PRO A 135 23.77 10.09 -64.33
N ILE A 136 24.67 11.05 -64.06
CA ILE A 136 24.35 12.47 -64.20
C ILE A 136 24.02 12.66 -65.67
N ILE A 137 22.72 12.68 -65.98
CA ILE A 137 22.24 13.09 -67.28
C ILE A 137 22.56 14.58 -67.31
N ARG A 138 23.75 14.92 -67.85
CA ARG A 138 23.98 16.28 -68.29
C ARG A 138 22.93 16.49 -69.37
N GLU A 139 21.87 17.22 -69.00
CA GLU A 139 21.04 17.87 -70.00
C GLU A 139 22.01 18.71 -70.83
N THR A 140 22.36 18.20 -72.01
CA THR A 140 23.04 18.98 -73.03
C THR A 140 22.02 20.01 -73.49
N GLY A 141 21.86 21.04 -72.67
CA GLY A 141 21.09 22.22 -72.98
C GLY A 141 21.79 22.96 -74.10
N GLY A 142 21.08 23.06 -75.22
CA GLY A 142 21.08 24.27 -76.04
C GLY A 142 22.05 24.32 -77.21
N GLY A 143 21.45 24.40 -78.39
CA GLY A 143 21.84 25.36 -79.43
C GLY A 143 22.89 24.87 -80.42
N HIS A 144 22.44 24.44 -81.59
CA HIS A 144 22.35 25.26 -82.81
C HIS A 144 21.91 24.41 -84.00
#